data_AF-C7LXF5-F1
#
_entry.id   AF-C7LXF5-F1
#
_cell.length_a   1.000
_cell.length_b   1.000
_cell.length_c   1.000
_cell.angle_alpha   90.00
_cell.angle_beta   90.00
_cell.angle_gamma   90.00
#
_symmetry.space_group_name_H-M   'P 1'
#
loop_
_entity.id
_entity.type
_entity.pdbx_description
1 polymer ?
#
loop_
_entity_poly.entity_id
_entity_poly.type
_entity_poly.pdbx_seq_one_letter_code
_entity_poly.pdbx_strand_id
1 'polypeptide(L)' 'MSELEKFLDRMEPEQAAVSLALAARGLFALLNEEQRREFIERMLGEPGEDKVVGMVHL' A
#
# COMPACT_ATOMS: atom_id res chain seq x y z
N MET A 1 -16.07 -5.23 7.47
CA MET A 1 -15.66 -4.60 6.20
C MET A 1 -15.95 -3.11 6.27
N SER A 2 -14.93 -2.27 6.19
CA SER A 2 -15.07 -0.81 6.22
C SER A 2 -15.78 -0.26 4.98
N GLU A 3 -16.27 0.99 5.02
CA GLU A 3 -16.86 1.62 3.82
C GLU A 3 -15.86 1.75 2.66
N LEU A 4 -14.57 1.91 3.00
CA LEU A 4 -13.48 1.92 2.03
C LEU A 4 -13.33 0.56 1.33
N GLU A 5 -13.32 -0.53 2.09
CA GLU A 5 -13.25 -1.90 1.52
C GLU A 5 -14.44 -2.18 0.59
N LYS A 6 -15.67 -1.82 1.01
CA LYS A 6 -16.87 -1.99 0.16
C LYS A 6 -16.82 -1.17 -1.12
N PHE A 7 -16.15 -0.02 -1.10
CA PHE A 7 -15.97 0.82 -2.27
C PHE A 7 -14.97 0.20 -3.24
N LEU A 8 -13.85 -0.31 -2.72
CA LEU A 8 -12.80 -0.98 -3.51
C LEU A 8 -13.30 -2.28 -4.15
N ASP A 9 -14.11 -3.06 -3.44
CA ASP A 9 -14.70 -4.32 -3.94
C ASP A 9 -15.64 -4.12 -5.14
N ARG A 10 -16.11 -2.89 -5.38
CA ARG A 10 -16.98 -2.55 -6.52
C ARG A 10 -16.21 -2.05 -7.74
N MET A 11 -14.91 -1.85 -7.61
CA MET A 11 -14.04 -1.38 -8.69
C MET A 11 -13.36 -2.55 -9.37
N GLU A 12 -13.00 -2.37 -10.65
CA GLU A 12 -12.07 -3.29 -11.31
C GLU A 12 -10.74 -3.32 -10.53
N PRO A 13 -10.12 -4.50 -10.32
CA PRO A 13 -8.96 -4.64 -9.45
C PRO A 13 -7.80 -3.68 -9.79
N GLU A 14 -7.53 -3.49 -11.09
CA GLU A 14 -6.50 -2.57 -11.57
C GLU A 14 -6.80 -1.11 -11.18
N GLN A 15 -8.07 -0.71 -11.28
CA GLN A 15 -8.51 0.64 -10.95
C GLN A 15 -8.46 0.86 -9.43
N ALA A 16 -8.87 -0.14 -8.64
CA ALA A 16 -8.79 -0.12 -7.19
C ALA A 16 -7.33 0.05 -6.72
N ALA A 17 -6.39 -0.70 -7.31
CA ALA A 17 -4.97 -0.62 -6.99
C ALA A 17 -4.38 0.77 -7.29
N VAL A 18 -4.70 1.36 -8.44
CA VAL A 18 -4.27 2.72 -8.80
C VAL A 18 -4.84 3.76 -7.82
N SER A 19 -6.13 3.68 -7.51
CA SER A 19 -6.76 4.60 -6.57
C SER A 19 -6.18 4.51 -5.16
N LEU A 20 -5.89 3.31 -4.68
CA LEU A 20 -5.20 3.08 -3.41
C LEU A 20 -3.79 3.67 -3.42
N ALA A 21 -3.02 3.46 -4.48
CA ALA A 21 -1.65 3.99 -4.57
C ALA A 21 -1.62 5.52 -4.53
N LEU A 22 -2.56 6.19 -5.18
CA LEU A 22 -2.67 7.65 -5.15
C LEU A 22 -3.06 8.18 -3.76
N ALA A 23 -4.03 7.53 -3.10
CA ALA A 23 -4.44 7.90 -1.75
C ALA A 23 -3.30 7.67 -0.74
N ALA A 24 -2.65 6.50 -0.83
CA ALA A 24 -1.50 6.14 0.00
C ALA A 24 -0.33 7.11 -0.19
N ARG A 25 -0.03 7.54 -1.43
CA ARG A 25 1.02 8.52 -1.71
C ARG A 25 0.81 9.84 -0.97
N GLY A 26 -0.44 10.32 -0.91
CA GLY A 26 -0.79 11.54 -0.19
C GLY A 26 -0.54 11.41 1.32
N LEU A 27 -0.92 10.26 1.90
CA LEU A 27 -0.70 9.97 3.31
C LEU A 27 0.79 9.78 3.63
N PHE A 28 1.51 9.04 2.79
CA PHE A 28 2.92 8.71 2.97
C PHE A 28 3.80 9.97 3.08
N ALA A 29 3.49 11.01 2.32
CA ALA A 29 4.19 12.29 2.38
C ALA A 29 4.10 12.97 3.76
N LEU A 30 3.03 12.71 4.52
CA LEU A 30 2.77 13.28 5.85
C LEU A 30 3.37 12.46 6.99
N LEU A 31 3.82 11.23 6.72
CA LEU A 31 4.41 10.33 7.70
C LEU A 31 5.88 10.68 7.99
N ASN A 32 6.32 10.43 9.21
CA ASN A 32 7.74 10.46 9.59
C ASN A 32 8.48 9.19 9.10
N GLU A 33 9.79 9.12 9.27
CA GLU A 33 10.60 8.01 8.75
C GLU A 33 10.20 6.64 9.32
N GLU A 34 9.94 6.56 10.62
CA GLU A 34 9.53 5.32 11.30
C GLU A 34 8.17 4.84 10.78
N GLN A 35 7.20 5.77 10.68
CA GLN A 35 5.86 5.49 10.16
C GLN A 35 5.87 5.09 8.69
N ARG A 36 6.77 5.67 7.88
CA ARG A 36 6.95 5.28 6.48
C ARG A 36 7.47 3.85 6.35
N ARG A 37 8.42 3.46 7.21
CA ARG A 37 8.95 2.09 7.23
C ARG A 37 7.85 1.08 7.58
N GLU A 38 7.13 1.34 8.66
CA GLU A 38 6.02 0.49 9.10
C GLU A 38 4.91 0.39 8.03
N PHE A 39 4.61 1.50 7.34
CA PHE A 39 3.63 1.52 6.26
C PHE A 39 4.04 0.58 5.10
N ILE A 40 5.30 0.62 4.67
CA ILE A 40 5.81 -0.23 3.59
C ILE A 40 5.81 -1.70 4.00
N GLU A 41 6.23 -2.02 5.23
CA GLU A 41 6.21 -3.39 5.77
C GLU A 41 4.79 -3.97 5.78
N ARG A 42 3.80 -3.19 6.24
CA ARG A 42 2.40 -3.62 6.24
C ARG A 42 1.80 -3.78 4.84
N MET A 43 2.26 -2.98 3.87
CA MET A 43 1.76 -3.01 2.49
C MET A 43 2.35 -4.18 1.68
N LEU A 44 3.63 -4.49 1.88
CA LEU A 44 4.33 -5.56 1.17
C LEU A 44 4.17 -6.94 1.85
N GLY A 45 3.61 -6.98 3.06
CA GLY A 45 3.52 -8.20 3.87
C GLY A 45 4.81 -8.47 4.66
N GLU A 46 4.72 -9.34 5.67
CA GLU A 46 5.91 -9.80 6.40
C GLU A 46 6.95 -10.36 5.42
N PRO A 47 8.26 -10.12 5.66
CA PRO A 47 9.33 -10.68 4.86
C PRO A 47 9.37 -12.21 5.06
N GLY A 48 8.50 -12.91 4.35
CA GLY A 48 8.31 -14.35 4.51
C GLY A 48 7.51 -14.99 3.37
N GLU A 49 6.51 -14.32 2.80
CA GLU A 49 5.62 -14.97 1.82
C GLU A 49 5.57 -14.37 0.41
N ASP A 50 6.03 -13.13 0.17
CA ASP A 50 6.09 -12.61 -1.20
C ASP A 50 7.41 -11.91 -1.55
N LYS A 51 8.06 -12.43 -2.58
CA LYS A 51 9.37 -12.00 -3.10
C LYS A 51 9.29 -10.64 -3.84
N VAL A 52 8.84 -9.58 -3.17
CA VAL A 52 8.80 -8.23 -3.76
C VAL A 52 9.97 -7.34 -3.29
N VAL A 53 10.74 -7.77 -2.28
CA VAL A 53 11.86 -7.01 -1.69
C VAL A 53 13.07 -6.85 -2.64
N GLY A 54 13.05 -7.44 -3.84
CA GLY A 54 14.17 -7.39 -4.79
C GLY A 54 14.36 -6.09 -5.60
N MET A 55 13.45 -5.11 -5.54
CA MET A 55 13.43 -3.99 -6.51
C MET A 55 13.68 -2.59 -5.93
N VAL A 56 14.26 -2.47 -4.73
CA VAL A 56 14.67 -1.17 -4.19
C VAL A 56 16.17 -1.18 -3.87
N HIS A 57 16.97 -1.27 -4.92
CA HIS A 57 18.35 -0.76 -4.95
C HIS A 57 18.51 0.03 -6.26
N LEU A 58 18.36 1.35 -6.15
CA LEU A 58 18.93 2.35 -7.05
C LEU A 58 19.48 3.48 -6.19
#